data_AF-A0A7T1F2R0-F1
#
_entry.id   AF-A0A7T1F2R0-F1
#
_cell.length_a   1.000
_cell.length_b   1.000
_cell.length_c   1.000
_cell.angle_alpha   90.00
_cell.angle_beta   90.00
_cell.angle_gamma   90.00
#
_symmetry.space_group_name_H-M   'P 1'
#
loop_
_entity.id
_entity.type
_entity.pdbx_description
1 polymer ?
#
loop_
_entity_poly.entity_id
_entity_poly.type
_entity_poly.pdbx_seq_one_letter_code
_entity_poly.pdbx_strand_id
1 'polypeptide(L)' 'MKVINMREAKSKLSSLIKSKETIIVTMRNKPVARIEALSPIEASLLQAQEALRNTGISDEDALEILEKVRQKIYASPD' A
#
# COMPACT_ATOMS: atom_id res chain seq x y z
N MET A 1 -9.63 10.76 -7.38
CA MET A 1 -8.19 10.75 -7.75
C MET A 1 -7.71 12.18 -7.88
N LYS A 2 -6.68 12.57 -7.12
CA LYS A 2 -6.18 13.94 -7.08
C LYS A 2 -4.70 13.99 -7.48
N VAL A 3 -4.29 14.94 -8.30
CA VAL A 3 -2.88 15.11 -8.72
C VAL A 3 -2.31 16.33 -8.01
N ILE A 4 -1.19 16.17 -7.31
CA ILE A 4 -0.53 17.24 -6.57
C ILE A 4 0.98 17.26 -6.84
N ASN A 5 1.62 18.40 -6.60
CA ASN A 5 3.08 18.51 -6.66
C ASN A 5 3.71 17.98 -5.36
N MET A 6 4.92 17.42 -5.44
CA MET A 6 5.75 17.00 -4.30
C MET A 6 5.85 18.06 -3.19
N ARG A 7 5.97 19.34 -3.54
CA ARG A 7 6.02 20.43 -2.54
C ARG A 7 4.72 20.51 -1.74
N GLU A 8 3.57 20.38 -2.42
CA GLU A 8 2.26 20.40 -1.78
C GLU A 8 2.03 19.13 -0.96
N ALA A 9 2.42 17.97 -1.50
CA ALA A 9 2.36 16.68 -0.80
C ALA A 9 3.09 16.71 0.55
N LYS A 10 4.29 17.30 0.59
CA LYS A 10 5.05 17.47 1.84
C LYS A 10 4.35 18.37 2.85
N SER A 11 3.75 19.48 2.40
CA SER A 11 3.11 20.44 3.30
C SER A 11 1.77 19.95 3.88
N LYS A 12 1.05 19.09 3.16
CA LYS A 12 -0.32 18.68 3.48
C LYS A 12 -0.47 17.18 3.74
N LEU A 13 0.64 16.46 3.97
CA LEU A 13 0.63 15.00 4.08
C LEU A 13 -0.42 14.47 5.08
N SER A 14 -0.52 15.08 6.26
CA SER A 14 -1.45 14.66 7.31
C SER A 14 -2.92 14.80 6.93
N SER A 15 -3.28 15.84 6.16
CA SER A 15 -4.67 16.01 5.70
C SER A 15 -4.98 15.13 4.50
N LEU A 16 -3.98 14.88 3.65
CA LEU A 16 -4.07 13.96 2.51
C LEU A 16 -4.27 12.50 2.94
N ILE A 17 -3.61 12.05 4.01
CA ILE A 17 -3.82 10.69 4.55
C ILE A 17 -5.24 10.54 5.10
N LYS A 18 -5.78 11.60 5.74
CA LYS A 18 -7.13 11.57 6.31
C LYS A 18 -8.24 11.56 5.27
N SER A 19 -8.02 12.08 4.06
CA SER A 19 -9.07 12.17 3.04
C SER A 19 -9.43 10.80 2.43
N LYS A 20 -8.59 9.77 2.62
CA LYS A 20 -8.74 8.43 2.03
C LYS A 20 -8.86 8.41 0.51
N GLU A 21 -8.54 9.51 -0.16
CA GLU A 21 -8.56 9.60 -1.62
C GLU A 21 -7.23 9.14 -2.23
N THR A 22 -7.29 8.48 -3.39
CA THR A 22 -6.08 8.23 -4.21
C THR A 22 -5.46 9.55 -4.67
N ILE A 23 -4.18 9.73 -4.37
CA ILE A 23 -3.40 10.91 -4.72
C ILE A 23 -2.18 10.50 -5.57
N ILE A 24 -2.00 11.16 -6.70
CA ILE A 24 -0.78 11.06 -7.51
C ILE A 24 0.11 12.25 -7.18
N VAL A 25 1.31 11.98 -6.69
CA VAL A 25 2.34 12.99 -6.44
C VAL A 25 3.20 13.13 -7.67
N THR A 26 3.38 14.36 -8.12
CA THR A 26 4.19 14.71 -9.29
C THR A 26 5.40 15.54 -8.90
N MET A 27 6.50 15.39 -9.63
CA MET A 27 7.67 16.24 -9.55
C MET A 27 8.02 16.70 -10.97
N ARG A 28 8.08 18.03 -11.19
CA ARG A 28 8.28 18.61 -12.55
C ARG A 28 7.28 18.04 -13.58
N ASN A 29 6.00 17.96 -13.19
CA ASN A 29 4.90 17.40 -13.97
C ASN A 29 5.03 15.91 -14.35
N LYS A 30 5.98 15.17 -13.77
CA LYS A 30 6.08 13.71 -13.93
C LYS A 30 5.55 13.01 -12.68
N PRO A 31 4.71 11.97 -12.81
CA PRO A 31 4.24 11.19 -11.67
C PRO A 31 5.42 10.45 -11.04
N VAL A 32 5.56 10.58 -9.72
CA VAL A 32 6.66 9.98 -8.95
C VAL A 32 6.19 9.09 -7.81
N ALA A 33 4.96 9.29 -7.32
CA ALA A 33 4.38 8.43 -6.31
C ALA A 33 2.85 8.40 -6.39
N ARG A 34 2.27 7.34 -5.84
CA ARG A 34 0.83 7.16 -5.65
C ARG A 34 0.59 6.87 -4.17
N ILE A 35 -0.30 7.64 -3.55
CA ILE A 35 -0.71 7.48 -2.14
C ILE A 35 -2.17 7.03 -2.17
N GLU A 36 -2.45 5.91 -1.53
CA GLU A 36 -3.80 5.35 -1.43
C GLU A 36 -4.06 4.88 0.00
N ALA A 37 -5.31 4.94 0.43
CA ALA A 37 -5.69 4.32 1.68
C ALA A 37 -5.84 2.82 1.46
N LEU A 38 -5.03 2.04 2.16
CA LEU A 38 -5.17 0.59 2.22
C LEU A 38 -6.34 0.23 3.14
N SER A 39 -7.07 -0.81 2.79
CA SER A 39 -8.02 -1.42 3.72
C SER A 39 -7.26 -2.01 4.93
N PRO A 40 -7.91 -2.15 6.10
CA PRO A 40 -7.28 -2.76 7.28
C PRO A 40 -6.70 -4.15 6.99
N ILE A 41 -7.41 -4.93 6.15
CA ILE A 41 -7.00 -6.26 5.73
C ILE A 41 -5.70 -6.19 4.90
N GLU A 42 -5.64 -5.31 3.91
CA GLU A 42 -4.45 -5.12 3.07
C GLU A 42 -3.26 -4.64 3.89
N ALA A 43 -3.50 -3.73 4.83
CA ALA A 43 -2.45 -3.25 5.73
C ALA A 43 -1.87 -4.39 6.59
N SER A 44 -2.72 -5.26 7.14
CA SER A 44 -2.28 -6.45 7.89
C SER A 44 -1.50 -7.44 7.02
N LEU A 45 -1.93 -7.65 5.78
CA LEU A 45 -1.22 -8.51 4.83
C LEU A 45 0.16 -7.95 4.48
N LEU A 46 0.26 -6.64 4.25
CA LEU A 46 1.53 -5.99 3.94
C LEU A 46 2.51 -6.09 5.12
N GLN A 47 2.02 -5.88 6.34
CA GLN A 47 2.83 -6.06 7.56
C GLN A 47 3.28 -7.50 7.74
N ALA A 48 2.41 -8.48 7.49
CA ALA A 48 2.78 -9.89 7.51
C ALA A 48 3.87 -10.19 6.47
N GLN A 49 3.80 -9.59 5.28
CA GLN A 49 4.82 -9.74 4.24
C GLN A 49 6.17 -9.14 4.63
N GLU A 50 6.18 -7.94 5.21
CA GLU A 50 7.41 -7.33 5.72
C GLU A 50 8.03 -8.14 6.87
N ALA A 51 7.20 -8.69 7.76
CA ALA A 51 7.67 -9.58 8.82
C ALA A 51 8.30 -10.86 8.26
N LEU A 52 7.66 -11.49 7.26
CA LEU A 52 8.17 -12.72 6.64
C LEU A 52 9.51 -12.51 5.92
N ARG A 53 9.68 -11.37 5.24
CA ARG A 53 10.98 -11.00 4.62
C ARG A 53 12.14 -10.96 5.63
N ASN A 54 11.85 -10.64 6.89
CA ASN A 54 12.86 -10.57 7.94
C ASN A 54 13.14 -11.93 8.62
N THR A 55 12.41 -12.99 8.28
CA THR A 55 12.46 -14.29 8.99
C THR A 55 13.38 -15.34 8.37
N GLY A 56 14.18 -15.00 7.36
CA GLY A 56 15.14 -15.94 6.75
C GLY A 56 14.50 -17.06 5.93
N ILE A 57 13.20 -16.93 5.65
CA ILE A 57 12.46 -17.76 4.71
C ILE A 57 12.84 -17.29 3.29
N SER A 58 12.88 -18.20 2.31
CA SER A 58 13.08 -17.82 0.91
C SER A 58 11.96 -16.88 0.46
N ASP A 59 12.27 -15.91 -0.40
CA ASP A 59 11.27 -14.95 -0.92
C ASP A 59 10.11 -15.68 -1.62
N GLU A 60 10.39 -16.81 -2.26
CA GLU A 60 9.44 -17.64 -3.01
C GLU A 60 8.43 -18.32 -2.07
N ASP A 61 8.90 -18.95 -0.99
CA ASP A 61 8.02 -19.62 -0.01
C ASP A 61 7.15 -18.59 0.73
N ALA A 62 7.73 -17.43 1.07
CA ALA A 62 7.00 -16.35 1.73
C ALA A 62 5.88 -15.80 0.85
N LEU A 63 6.16 -15.59 -0.45
CA LEU A 63 5.17 -15.14 -1.43
C LEU A 63 4.05 -16.17 -1.60
N GLU A 64 4.36 -17.45 -1.68
CA GLU A 64 3.35 -18.50 -1.85
C GLU A 64 2.38 -18.57 -0.65
N ILE A 65 2.91 -18.45 0.56
CA ILE A 65 2.10 -18.44 1.79
C ILE A 65 1.18 -17.22 1.81
N LEU A 66 1.71 -16.04 1.47
CA LEU A 66 0.92 -14.80 1.39
C LEU A 66 -0.18 -14.88 0.34
N GLU A 67 0.11 -15.42 -0.85
CA GLU A 67 -0.85 -15.57 -1.93
C GLU A 67 -2.02 -16.46 -1.48
N LYS A 68 -1.73 -17.57 -0.78
CA LYS A 68 -2.74 -18.47 -0.21
C LYS A 68 -3.61 -17.77 0.84
N VAL A 69 -3.01 -16.98 1.73
CA VAL A 69 -3.75 -16.22 2.75
C VAL A 69 -4.62 -15.15 2.10
N ARG A 70 -4.07 -14.41 1.13
CA ARG A 70 -4.80 -13.41 0.36
C ARG A 70 -6.00 -14.03 -0.34
N GLN A 71 -5.81 -15.11 -1.09
CA GLN A 71 -6.93 -15.80 -1.76
C GLN A 71 -8.00 -16.22 -0.76
N LYS A 72 -7.62 -16.76 0.41
CA LYS A 72 -8.61 -17.19 1.41
C LYS A 72 -9.44 -16.04 1.98
N ILE A 73 -8.85 -14.86 2.15
CA ILE A 73 -9.55 -13.67 2.67
C ILE A 73 -10.46 -13.05 1.60
N TYR A 74 -10.00 -12.97 0.35
CA TYR A 74 -10.78 -12.36 -0.74
C TYR A 74 -11.74 -13.33 -1.45
N ALA A 75 -11.60 -14.64 -1.26
CA ALA A 75 -12.49 -15.66 -1.80
C ALA A 75 -13.64 -16.04 -0.85
N SER A 76 -13.75 -15.42 0.32
CA SER A 76 -14.99 -15.46 1.11
C SER A 76 -15.83 -14.24 0.70
N PRO A 77 -16.81 -14.40 -0.20
CA PRO A 77 -17.83 -13.37 -0.38
C PRO A 77 -18.74 -13.43 0.84
N ASP A 78 -18.82 -12.34 1.58
CA ASP A 78 -20.04 -12.05 2.34
C ASP A 78 -21.21 -11.82 1.37
#